data_AF-A0A7C3SC67-F1
#
_entry.id   AF-A0A7C3SC67-F1
#
_cell.length_a   1.000
_cell.length_b   1.000
_cell.length_c   1.000
_cell.angle_alpha   90.00
_cell.angle_beta   90.00
_cell.angle_gamma   90.00
#
_symmetry.space_group_name_H-M   'P 1'
#
loop_
_entity.id
_entity.type
_entity.pdbx_description
1 polymer ?
#
loop_
_entity_poly.entity_id
_entity_poly.type
_entity_poly.pdbx_seq_one_letter_code
_entity_poly.pdbx_strand_id
1 'polypeptide(L)'
;MRMHKLRRFLVEREVLLGLVIFGVLVMFADFCSDMDWHFTAAVLRFLGILALFTLLGLDLWFRFRRRPIDVPLMFTTLQDRNAARSEWERFLTASRLRPPVKLIEQISSVREEDLLIRLDQDPKGSPNPEDWRRAWQELIREWEKEVDRQLKRDLLAEERFCYHILPHVWLPLSFALGASVGLRRPIVLYHRQEGRFFKVLDLSEPRRLFHEPDEATEPPKRVPEDWASLTEGEKLILHLGITDRHSFPEFSAHPDFQNAANAALVYPFALDPKWNWLGYVQWLYREAKELLGKYQQVDLCIASPSAIAFALGMAFSRTPKITVCDYQDGKYVPVFSLSEIEKRLPFD
;
A
#
# COMPACT_ATOMS: atom_id res chain seq x y z
N MET A 1 -1.42 -13.50 30.41
CA MET A 1 -1.22 -13.96 29.02
C MET A 1 -2.45 -13.53 28.22
N ARG A 2 -2.32 -12.62 27.22
CA ARG A 2 -3.48 -12.07 26.48
C ARG A 2 -4.25 -13.21 25.78
N MET A 3 -5.59 -13.21 25.87
CA MET A 3 -6.51 -14.25 25.37
C MET A 3 -6.24 -14.70 23.92
N HIS A 4 -5.80 -13.76 23.06
CA HIS A 4 -5.42 -14.02 21.66
C HIS A 4 -4.27 -15.04 21.54
N LYS A 5 -3.29 -14.99 22.45
CA LYS A 5 -2.17 -15.95 22.48
C LYS A 5 -2.65 -17.35 22.86
N LEU A 6 -3.67 -17.48 23.71
CA LEU A 6 -4.22 -18.77 24.11
C LEU A 6 -5.04 -19.43 22.98
N ARG A 7 -5.89 -18.64 22.29
CA ARG A 7 -6.63 -19.12 21.11
C ARG A 7 -5.69 -19.56 20.00
N ARG A 8 -4.60 -18.82 19.80
CA ARG A 8 -3.59 -19.13 18.79
C ARG A 8 -2.70 -20.31 19.14
N PHE A 9 -2.36 -20.47 20.43
CA PHE A 9 -1.69 -21.66 20.94
C PHE A 9 -2.49 -22.95 20.68
N LEU A 10 -3.83 -22.87 20.70
CA LEU A 10 -4.70 -23.99 20.34
C LEU A 10 -4.67 -24.27 18.82
N VAL A 11 -4.66 -23.24 17.98
CA VAL A 11 -4.55 -23.36 16.51
C VAL A 11 -3.17 -23.91 16.09
N GLU A 12 -2.08 -23.46 16.69
CA GLU A 12 -0.72 -24.00 16.48
C GLU A 12 -0.62 -25.49 16.83
N ARG A 13 -1.50 -26.00 17.68
CA ARG A 13 -1.57 -27.40 18.10
C ARG A 13 -2.65 -28.20 17.39
N GLU A 14 -3.33 -27.69 16.36
CA GLU A 14 -4.33 -28.47 15.60
C GLU A 14 -3.74 -29.76 15.01
N VAL A 15 -2.52 -29.72 14.49
CA VAL A 15 -1.79 -30.92 14.02
C VAL A 15 -1.46 -31.84 15.19
N LEU A 16 -1.08 -31.29 16.34
CA LEU A 16 -0.79 -32.08 17.55
C LEU A 16 -2.06 -32.75 18.11
N LEU A 17 -3.18 -32.04 18.11
CA LEU A 17 -4.52 -32.54 18.46
C LEU A 17 -4.96 -33.62 17.47
N GLY A 18 -4.72 -33.42 16.17
CA GLY A 18 -4.97 -34.42 15.14
C GLY A 18 -4.13 -35.69 15.33
N LEU A 19 -2.85 -35.54 15.65
CA LEU A 19 -1.94 -36.65 15.97
C LEU A 19 -2.36 -37.39 17.26
N VAL A 20 -2.82 -36.65 18.27
CA VAL A 20 -3.36 -37.23 19.52
C VAL A 20 -4.65 -38.01 19.24
N ILE A 21 -5.59 -37.45 18.48
CA ILE A 21 -6.84 -38.13 18.09
C ILE A 21 -6.54 -39.39 17.28
N PHE A 22 -5.62 -39.31 16.32
CA PHE A 22 -5.17 -40.48 15.57
C PHE A 22 -4.55 -41.54 16.49
N GLY A 23 -3.65 -41.16 17.39
CA GLY A 23 -3.02 -42.08 18.34
C GLY A 23 -4.03 -42.77 19.26
N VAL A 24 -5.05 -42.04 19.73
CA VAL A 24 -6.15 -42.59 20.54
C VAL A 24 -6.99 -43.59 19.72
N LEU A 25 -7.31 -43.27 18.46
CA LEU A 25 -8.07 -44.18 17.59
C LEU A 25 -7.31 -45.48 17.28
N VAL A 26 -5.99 -45.41 17.09
CA VAL A 26 -5.14 -46.58 16.89
C VAL A 26 -5.07 -47.44 18.15
N MET A 27 -4.85 -46.83 19.33
CA MET A 27 -4.90 -47.55 20.60
C MET A 27 -6.23 -48.27 20.83
N PHE A 28 -7.35 -47.62 20.50
CA PHE A 28 -8.68 -48.22 20.66
C PHE A 28 -8.91 -49.36 19.66
N ALA A 29 -8.37 -49.24 18.45
CA ALA A 29 -8.41 -50.31 17.46
C ALA A 29 -7.60 -51.54 17.90
N ASP A 30 -6.45 -51.34 18.54
CA ASP A 30 -5.64 -52.42 19.08
C ASP A 30 -6.37 -53.13 20.23
N PHE A 31 -7.00 -52.38 21.14
CA PHE A 31 -7.85 -52.95 22.20
C PHE A 31 -9.03 -53.78 21.65
N CYS A 32 -9.72 -53.30 20.60
CA CYS A 32 -10.78 -54.08 19.94
C CYS A 32 -10.22 -55.34 19.25
N SER A 33 -9.00 -55.28 18.71
CA SER A 33 -8.34 -56.43 18.10
C SER A 33 -8.00 -57.51 19.13
N ASP A 34 -7.62 -57.10 20.35
CA ASP A 34 -7.34 -58.01 21.47
C ASP A 34 -8.61 -58.68 22.03
N MET A 35 -9.79 -58.15 21.71
CA MET A 35 -11.10 -58.71 22.05
C MET A 35 -11.70 -59.58 20.92
N ASP A 36 -10.91 -60.01 19.94
CA ASP A 36 -11.33 -60.76 18.74
C ASP A 36 -12.31 -60.01 17.81
N TRP A 37 -12.46 -58.69 17.97
CA TRP A 37 -13.32 -57.86 17.12
C TRP A 37 -12.56 -57.29 15.91
N HIS A 38 -11.99 -58.19 15.11
CA HIS A 38 -11.07 -57.84 14.02
C HIS A 38 -11.67 -56.89 12.97
N PHE A 39 -12.97 -57.05 12.65
CA PHE A 39 -13.65 -56.15 11.70
C PHE A 39 -13.72 -54.72 12.24
N THR A 40 -14.10 -54.55 13.51
CA THR A 40 -14.23 -53.26 14.18
C THR A 40 -12.88 -52.56 14.33
N ALA A 41 -11.82 -53.33 14.64
CA ALA A 41 -10.45 -52.83 14.68
C ALA A 41 -9.96 -52.32 13.31
N ALA A 42 -10.24 -53.07 12.24
CA ALA A 42 -9.87 -52.66 10.88
C ALA A 42 -10.59 -51.36 10.45
N VAL A 43 -11.88 -51.22 10.78
CA VAL A 43 -12.67 -50.01 10.50
C VAL A 43 -12.10 -48.80 11.26
N LEU A 44 -11.77 -48.94 12.54
CA LEU A 44 -11.19 -47.85 13.34
C LEU A 44 -9.81 -47.39 12.79
N ARG A 45 -8.94 -48.32 12.39
CA ARG A 45 -7.66 -47.99 11.75
C ARG A 45 -7.86 -47.25 10.43
N PHE A 46 -8.80 -47.70 9.61
CA PHE A 46 -9.11 -47.04 8.34
C PHE A 46 -9.65 -45.62 8.55
N LEU A 47 -10.57 -45.43 9.51
CA LEU A 47 -11.10 -44.11 9.86
C LEU A 47 -10.01 -43.17 10.40
N GLY A 48 -9.10 -43.68 11.24
CA GLY A 48 -7.95 -42.94 11.73
C GLY A 48 -7.02 -42.48 10.60
N ILE A 49 -6.67 -43.39 9.69
CA ILE A 49 -5.83 -43.08 8.51
C ILE A 49 -6.52 -42.04 7.63
N LEU A 50 -7.82 -42.20 7.35
CA LEU A 50 -8.60 -41.26 6.56
C LEU A 50 -8.64 -39.87 7.21
N ALA A 51 -8.87 -39.80 8.52
CA ALA A 51 -8.84 -38.54 9.26
C ALA A 51 -7.48 -37.86 9.18
N LEU A 52 -6.38 -38.62 9.32
CA LEU A 52 -5.02 -38.10 9.22
C LEU A 52 -4.73 -37.52 7.82
N PHE A 53 -5.04 -38.26 6.75
CA PHE A 53 -4.85 -37.77 5.37
C PHE A 53 -5.76 -36.58 5.05
N THR A 54 -6.97 -36.55 5.60
CA THR A 54 -7.88 -35.40 5.43
C THR A 54 -7.34 -34.17 6.14
N LEU A 55 -6.84 -34.30 7.37
CA LEU A 55 -6.21 -33.19 8.11
C LEU A 55 -4.92 -32.71 7.43
N LEU A 56 -4.09 -33.63 6.96
CA LEU A 56 -2.86 -33.30 6.23
C LEU A 56 -3.17 -32.61 4.90
N GLY A 57 -4.16 -33.13 4.15
CA GLY A 57 -4.63 -32.55 2.89
C GLY A 57 -5.26 -31.18 3.09
N LEU A 58 -6.03 -30.97 4.16
CA LEU A 58 -6.58 -29.67 4.53
C LEU A 58 -5.48 -28.70 4.95
N ASP A 59 -4.53 -29.10 5.79
CA ASP A 59 -3.40 -28.22 6.21
C ASP A 59 -2.54 -27.83 4.99
N LEU A 60 -2.20 -28.77 4.11
CA LEU A 60 -1.52 -28.48 2.85
C LEU A 60 -2.34 -27.51 2.00
N TRP A 61 -3.63 -27.80 1.78
CA TRP A 61 -4.53 -26.94 1.01
C TRP A 61 -4.63 -25.52 1.58
N PHE A 62 -4.76 -25.39 2.90
CA PHE A 62 -4.81 -24.10 3.58
C PHE A 62 -3.49 -23.36 3.50
N ARG A 63 -2.34 -24.05 3.66
CA ARG A 63 -1.00 -23.47 3.47
C ARG A 63 -0.80 -22.95 2.04
N PHE A 64 -1.24 -23.69 1.02
CA PHE A 64 -1.15 -23.28 -0.38
C PHE A 64 -2.12 -22.14 -0.75
N ARG A 65 -3.20 -21.94 0.00
CA ARG A 65 -4.23 -20.91 -0.25
C ARG A 65 -4.19 -19.69 0.69
N ARG A 66 -3.20 -19.55 1.58
CA ARG A 66 -3.16 -18.42 2.53
C ARG A 66 -3.14 -17.09 1.79
N ARG A 67 -4.34 -16.49 1.66
CA ARG A 67 -4.50 -15.12 1.19
C ARG A 67 -3.86 -14.19 2.22
N PRO A 68 -3.17 -13.13 1.79
CA PRO A 68 -2.71 -12.11 2.71
C PRO A 68 -3.89 -11.57 3.52
N ILE A 69 -3.65 -11.24 4.79
CA ILE A 69 -4.60 -10.51 5.61
C ILE A 69 -4.70 -9.10 5.05
N ASP A 70 -5.90 -8.69 4.63
CA ASP A 70 -6.15 -7.33 4.18
C ASP A 70 -6.07 -6.38 5.40
N VAL A 71 -5.20 -5.37 5.36
CA VAL A 71 -5.00 -4.38 6.42
C VAL A 71 -5.47 -3.02 5.93
N PRO A 72 -6.72 -2.63 6.23
CA PRO A 72 -7.24 -1.33 5.84
C PRO A 72 -6.45 -0.23 6.54
N LEU A 73 -6.12 0.84 5.82
CA LEU A 73 -5.40 1.99 6.38
C LEU A 73 -5.90 3.27 5.71
N MET A 74 -6.25 4.28 6.47
CA MET A 74 -6.56 5.60 5.92
C MET A 74 -5.63 6.65 6.50
N PHE A 75 -4.94 7.37 5.62
CA PHE A 75 -4.25 8.60 5.98
C PHE A 75 -5.19 9.77 5.73
N THR A 76 -5.35 10.69 6.69
CA THR A 76 -6.26 11.83 6.49
C THR A 76 -5.78 13.14 7.09
N THR A 77 -6.06 14.23 6.38
CA THR A 77 -5.86 15.62 6.85
C THR A 77 -7.13 16.23 7.46
N LEU A 78 -8.22 15.46 7.60
CA LEU A 78 -9.45 15.92 8.23
C LEU A 78 -9.20 16.25 9.71
N GLN A 79 -9.31 17.53 10.06
CA GLN A 79 -9.05 18.02 11.43
C GLN A 79 -10.15 17.64 12.43
N ASP A 80 -11.40 17.51 11.99
CA ASP A 80 -12.48 17.03 12.84
C ASP A 80 -12.43 15.50 13.02
N ARG A 81 -12.34 15.05 14.27
CA ARG A 81 -12.31 13.62 14.64
C ARG A 81 -13.57 12.90 14.18
N ASN A 82 -14.74 13.55 14.28
CA ASN A 82 -16.00 12.91 13.91
C ASN A 82 -16.10 12.76 12.40
N ALA A 83 -15.73 13.78 11.62
CA ALA A 83 -15.63 13.69 10.17
C ALA A 83 -14.65 12.61 9.72
N ALA A 84 -13.44 12.56 10.31
CA ALA A 84 -12.43 11.55 9.99
C ALA A 84 -12.95 10.13 10.25
N ARG A 85 -13.56 9.89 11.42
CA ARG A 85 -14.18 8.61 11.77
C ARG A 85 -15.34 8.26 10.84
N SER A 86 -16.21 9.22 10.53
CA SER A 86 -17.32 8.98 9.59
C SER A 86 -16.81 8.57 8.21
N GLU A 87 -15.75 9.21 7.70
CA GLU A 87 -15.18 8.86 6.40
C GLU A 87 -14.50 7.49 6.43
N TRP A 88 -13.81 7.15 7.52
CA TRP A 88 -13.25 5.82 7.77
C TRP A 88 -14.31 4.72 7.72
N GLU A 89 -15.42 4.91 8.44
CA GLU A 89 -16.52 3.94 8.50
C GLU A 89 -17.17 3.73 7.13
N ARG A 90 -17.31 4.81 6.34
CA ARG A 90 -17.80 4.73 4.96
C ARG A 90 -16.83 3.97 4.07
N PHE A 91 -15.54 4.24 4.18
CA PHE A 91 -14.49 3.52 3.44
C PHE A 91 -14.53 2.02 3.76
N LEU A 92 -14.52 1.64 5.04
CA LEU A 92 -14.56 0.24 5.46
C LEU A 92 -15.82 -0.48 4.97
N THR A 93 -16.97 0.18 5.03
CA THR A 93 -18.25 -0.41 4.62
C THR A 93 -18.32 -0.58 3.10
N ALA A 94 -18.01 0.47 2.33
CA ALA A 94 -18.08 0.45 0.87
C ALA A 94 -17.07 -0.54 0.26
N SER A 95 -15.88 -0.62 0.83
CA SER A 95 -14.79 -1.50 0.36
C SER A 95 -14.87 -2.92 0.93
N ARG A 96 -15.88 -3.23 1.77
CA ARG A 96 -16.05 -4.53 2.45
C ARG A 96 -14.86 -4.94 3.34
N LEU A 97 -14.22 -3.96 3.97
CA LEU A 97 -13.01 -4.11 4.76
C LEU A 97 -13.25 -4.21 6.28
N ARG A 98 -14.51 -4.16 6.74
CA ARG A 98 -14.84 -4.39 8.16
C ARG A 98 -14.46 -5.77 8.71
N PRO A 99 -14.70 -6.90 8.01
CA PRO A 99 -14.31 -8.21 8.54
C PRO A 99 -12.79 -8.33 8.76
N PRO A 100 -11.92 -7.86 7.85
CA PRO A 100 -10.48 -7.81 8.10
C PRO A 100 -10.08 -6.99 9.34
N VAL A 101 -10.69 -5.84 9.61
CA VAL A 101 -10.39 -5.06 10.85
C VAL A 101 -10.66 -5.89 12.09
N LYS A 102 -11.84 -6.53 12.17
CA LYS A 102 -12.18 -7.40 13.31
C LYS A 102 -11.21 -8.57 13.48
N LEU A 103 -10.72 -9.12 12.36
CA LEU A 103 -9.72 -10.18 12.39
C LEU A 103 -8.40 -9.66 12.96
N ILE A 104 -7.92 -8.49 12.51
CA ILE A 104 -6.67 -7.86 12.97
C ILE A 104 -6.70 -7.62 14.49
N GLU A 105 -7.81 -7.08 15.03
CA GLU A 105 -7.96 -6.86 16.47
C GLU A 105 -8.00 -8.16 17.28
N GLN A 106 -8.44 -9.27 16.66
CA GLN A 106 -8.47 -10.58 17.32
C GLN A 106 -7.10 -11.26 17.38
N ILE A 107 -6.24 -11.03 16.38
CA ILE A 107 -4.98 -11.76 16.19
C ILE A 107 -3.73 -10.92 16.51
N SER A 108 -3.87 -9.60 16.60
CA SER A 108 -2.77 -8.67 16.83
C SER A 108 -3.11 -7.64 17.92
N SER A 109 -2.13 -6.80 18.28
CA SER A 109 -2.30 -5.67 19.17
C SER A 109 -2.75 -4.38 18.48
N VAL A 110 -2.87 -4.38 17.16
CA VAL A 110 -3.34 -3.23 16.38
C VAL A 110 -4.85 -3.09 16.58
N ARG A 111 -5.27 -1.90 16.99
CA ARG A 111 -6.68 -1.54 17.19
C ARG A 111 -7.20 -0.83 15.96
N GLU A 112 -8.53 -0.81 15.79
CA GLU A 112 -9.15 -0.09 14.68
C GLU A 112 -8.72 1.39 14.61
N GLU A 113 -8.58 2.05 15.76
CA GLU A 113 -8.14 3.45 15.82
C GLU A 113 -6.72 3.68 15.31
N ASP A 114 -5.84 2.67 15.43
CA ASP A 114 -4.45 2.75 14.95
C ASP A 114 -4.39 2.65 13.40
N LEU A 115 -5.47 2.16 12.75
CA LEU A 115 -5.62 2.07 11.29
C LEU A 115 -6.17 3.36 10.64
N LEU A 116 -6.56 4.34 11.46
CA LEU A 116 -6.97 5.68 11.05
C LEU A 116 -5.87 6.68 11.43
N ILE A 117 -4.93 6.91 10.51
CA ILE A 117 -3.81 7.81 10.74
C ILE A 117 -4.21 9.22 10.31
N ARG A 118 -4.48 10.07 11.30
CA ARG A 118 -4.85 11.46 11.10
C ARG A 118 -3.70 12.38 11.43
N LEU A 119 -3.48 13.36 10.58
CA LEU A 119 -2.47 14.38 10.80
C LEU A 119 -2.93 15.42 11.83
N ASP A 120 -2.13 15.66 12.86
CA ASP A 120 -2.43 16.63 13.91
C ASP A 120 -2.26 18.08 13.45
N GLN A 121 -1.31 18.35 12.55
CA GLN A 121 -1.07 19.69 11.98
C GLN A 121 -1.04 19.65 10.46
N ASP A 122 -1.95 20.38 9.81
CA ASP A 122 -2.01 20.45 8.35
C ASP A 122 -0.91 21.37 7.77
N PRO A 123 0.05 20.85 6.97
CA PRO A 123 1.10 21.67 6.37
C PRO A 123 0.64 22.43 5.13
N LYS A 124 -0.61 22.25 4.67
CA LYS A 124 -1.10 22.87 3.44
C LYS A 124 -0.98 24.39 3.49
N GLY A 125 -0.43 24.95 2.41
CA GLY A 125 -0.20 26.39 2.29
C GLY A 125 1.00 26.89 3.08
N SER A 126 1.73 26.02 3.81
CA SER A 126 3.03 26.40 4.36
C SER A 126 4.09 26.36 3.24
N PRO A 127 4.83 27.44 3.02
CA PRO A 127 5.96 27.45 2.10
C PRO A 127 7.23 26.85 2.73
N ASN A 128 7.20 26.49 4.02
CA ASN A 128 8.36 25.99 4.76
C ASN A 128 8.47 24.46 4.65
N PRO A 129 9.52 23.91 4.01
CA PRO A 129 9.70 22.46 3.88
C PRO A 129 9.78 21.70 5.21
N GLU A 130 10.14 22.37 6.31
CA GLU A 130 10.18 21.75 7.64
C GLU A 130 8.81 21.27 8.11
N ASP A 131 7.75 22.03 7.81
CA ASP A 131 6.39 21.70 8.25
C ASP A 131 5.90 20.45 7.52
N TRP A 132 6.17 20.36 6.22
CA TRP A 132 5.90 19.19 5.40
C TRP A 132 6.70 17.97 5.85
N ARG A 133 7.98 18.16 6.22
CA ARG A 133 8.81 17.07 6.76
C ARG A 133 8.28 16.56 8.09
N ARG A 134 7.87 17.44 9.01
CA ARG A 134 7.27 17.04 10.29
C ARG A 134 5.97 16.27 10.08
N ALA A 135 5.10 16.76 9.21
CA ALA A 135 3.86 16.07 8.86
C ALA A 135 4.12 14.68 8.29
N TRP A 136 5.08 14.55 7.36
CA TRP A 136 5.51 13.25 6.84
C TRP A 136 6.06 12.32 7.94
N GLN A 137 6.93 12.82 8.83
CA GLN A 137 7.50 12.05 9.93
C GLN A 137 6.44 11.53 10.88
N GLU A 138 5.41 12.34 11.18
CA GLU A 138 4.27 11.94 11.99
C GLU A 138 3.53 10.76 11.34
N LEU A 139 3.09 10.90 10.09
CA LEU A 139 2.35 9.86 9.38
C LEU A 139 3.15 8.54 9.27
N ILE A 140 4.44 8.63 8.96
CA ILE A 140 5.32 7.44 8.86
C ILE A 140 5.55 6.83 10.23
N ARG A 141 5.74 7.63 11.28
CA ARG A 141 5.94 7.12 12.64
C ARG A 141 4.71 6.33 13.10
N GLU A 142 3.51 6.87 12.92
CA GLU A 142 2.27 6.18 13.31
C GLU A 142 2.11 4.88 12.50
N TRP A 143 2.32 4.91 11.18
CA TRP A 143 2.21 3.72 10.33
C TRP A 143 3.25 2.65 10.71
N GLU A 144 4.52 3.02 10.82
CA GLU A 144 5.61 2.07 11.10
C GLU A 144 5.50 1.49 12.52
N LYS A 145 5.30 2.35 13.52
CA LYS A 145 5.39 1.97 14.93
C LYS A 145 4.11 1.32 15.44
N GLU A 146 2.96 1.91 15.15
CA GLU A 146 1.69 1.47 15.73
C GLU A 146 0.99 0.41 14.89
N VAL A 147 1.27 0.34 13.58
CA VAL A 147 0.67 -0.66 12.70
C VAL A 147 1.69 -1.70 12.25
N ASP A 148 2.68 -1.33 11.43
CA ASP A 148 3.53 -2.31 10.72
C ASP A 148 4.35 -3.17 11.67
N ARG A 149 5.02 -2.55 12.66
CA ARG A 149 5.84 -3.26 13.63
C ARG A 149 5.00 -4.16 14.54
N GLN A 150 3.80 -3.73 14.92
CA GLN A 150 2.89 -4.53 15.74
C GLN A 150 2.40 -5.75 14.96
N LEU A 151 1.97 -5.56 13.70
CA LEU A 151 1.59 -6.66 12.81
C LEU A 151 2.74 -7.64 12.62
N LYS A 152 3.94 -7.17 12.26
CA LYS A 152 5.11 -8.05 12.09
C LYS A 152 5.49 -8.81 13.36
N ARG A 153 5.37 -8.20 14.53
CA ARG A 153 5.68 -8.85 15.81
C ARG A 153 4.63 -9.89 16.18
N ASP A 154 3.37 -9.57 15.92
CA ASP A 154 2.26 -10.39 16.39
C ASP A 154 1.86 -11.46 15.37
N LEU A 155 2.09 -11.30 14.06
CA LEU A 155 1.79 -12.30 13.02
C LEU A 155 2.83 -13.44 12.98
N LEU A 156 2.40 -14.63 12.55
CA LEU A 156 3.29 -15.79 12.37
C LEU A 156 4.16 -15.57 11.14
N ALA A 157 5.32 -16.24 11.07
CA ALA A 157 6.30 -16.02 9.98
C ALA A 157 5.73 -16.30 8.57
N GLU A 158 4.82 -17.25 8.48
CA GLU A 158 3.99 -17.62 7.31
C GLU A 158 2.83 -16.68 6.98
N GLU A 159 2.36 -15.86 7.92
CA GLU A 159 1.20 -15.00 7.74
C GLU A 159 1.64 -13.73 7.03
N ARG A 160 1.07 -13.50 5.86
CA ARG A 160 1.32 -12.30 5.06
C ARG A 160 0.16 -11.33 5.24
N PHE A 161 0.43 -10.05 5.07
CA PHE A 161 -0.59 -9.02 5.06
C PHE A 161 -0.40 -8.08 3.86
N CYS A 162 -1.48 -7.46 3.41
CA CYS A 162 -1.53 -6.50 2.32
C CYS A 162 -2.21 -5.23 2.80
N TYR A 163 -1.62 -4.05 2.61
CA TYR A 163 -2.25 -2.80 3.04
C TYR A 163 -3.30 -2.35 2.01
N HIS A 164 -4.50 -2.06 2.47
CA HIS A 164 -5.60 -1.50 1.68
C HIS A 164 -5.74 -0.02 2.01
N ILE A 165 -5.03 0.83 1.27
CA ILE A 165 -4.76 2.22 1.63
C ILE A 165 -5.72 3.16 0.91
N LEU A 166 -6.38 4.03 1.68
CA LEU A 166 -6.99 5.24 1.18
C LEU A 166 -6.08 6.44 1.52
N PRO A 167 -5.32 6.99 0.56
CA PRO A 167 -4.48 8.15 0.78
C PRO A 167 -5.31 9.44 0.71
N HIS A 168 -6.04 9.76 1.78
CA HIS A 168 -6.85 10.97 1.90
C HIS A 168 -6.05 12.18 2.43
N VAL A 169 -4.88 12.40 1.84
CA VAL A 169 -3.93 13.48 2.19
C VAL A 169 -3.52 14.27 0.93
N TRP A 170 -2.82 15.38 1.14
CA TRP A 170 -2.28 16.23 0.06
C TRP A 170 -1.28 15.48 -0.82
N LEU A 171 -1.17 15.87 -2.10
CA LEU A 171 -0.38 15.15 -3.10
C LEU A 171 1.10 15.00 -2.71
N PRO A 172 1.81 16.02 -2.18
CA PRO A 172 3.19 15.85 -1.76
C PRO A 172 3.36 14.82 -0.65
N LEU A 173 2.44 14.81 0.34
CA LEU A 173 2.44 13.82 1.42
C LEU A 173 2.11 12.42 0.89
N SER A 174 1.12 12.30 0.00
CA SER A 174 0.76 11.02 -0.62
C SER A 174 1.95 10.41 -1.36
N PHE A 175 2.65 11.23 -2.15
CA PHE A 175 3.87 10.83 -2.85
C PHE A 175 4.98 10.44 -1.86
N ALA A 176 5.23 11.25 -0.83
CA ALA A 176 6.24 10.96 0.18
C ALA A 176 5.97 9.65 0.95
N LEU A 177 4.71 9.37 1.29
CA LEU A 177 4.30 8.09 1.90
C LEU A 177 4.58 6.91 0.97
N GLY A 178 4.22 7.03 -0.30
CA GLY A 178 4.54 6.05 -1.32
C GLY A 178 6.04 5.80 -1.47
N ALA A 179 6.83 6.88 -1.51
CA ALA A 179 8.28 6.78 -1.61
C ALA A 179 8.92 6.12 -0.36
N SER A 180 8.34 6.37 0.82
CA SER A 180 8.82 5.81 2.08
C SER A 180 8.67 4.30 2.13
N VAL A 181 7.50 3.79 1.73
CA VAL A 181 7.26 2.35 1.68
C VAL A 181 7.97 1.69 0.50
N GLY A 182 8.11 2.40 -0.62
CA GLY A 182 8.77 1.91 -1.83
C GLY A 182 8.15 0.57 -2.27
N LEU A 183 8.99 -0.47 -2.38
CA LEU A 183 8.56 -1.82 -2.76
C LEU A 183 8.44 -2.78 -1.58
N ARG A 184 8.56 -2.28 -0.34
CA ARG A 184 8.75 -3.11 0.86
C ARG A 184 7.48 -3.78 1.36
N ARG A 185 6.30 -3.25 0.98
CA ARG A 185 5.01 -3.77 1.41
C ARG A 185 4.07 -3.93 0.22
N PRO A 186 3.28 -5.03 0.19
CA PRO A 186 2.17 -5.17 -0.75
C PRO A 186 1.05 -4.19 -0.40
N ILE A 187 0.53 -3.48 -1.41
CA ILE A 187 -0.43 -2.38 -1.24
C ILE A 187 -1.55 -2.46 -2.27
N VAL A 188 -2.77 -2.17 -1.87
CA VAL A 188 -3.90 -1.87 -2.75
C VAL A 188 -4.34 -0.45 -2.47
N LEU A 189 -4.39 0.42 -3.48
CA LEU A 189 -4.79 1.82 -3.31
C LEU A 189 -6.24 2.04 -3.72
N TYR A 190 -6.91 2.85 -2.93
CA TYR A 190 -8.29 3.25 -3.12
C TYR A 190 -8.39 4.73 -3.48
N HIS A 191 -9.36 5.06 -4.33
CA HIS A 191 -9.73 6.42 -4.66
C HIS A 191 -11.16 6.71 -4.22
N ARG A 192 -11.39 7.94 -3.77
CA ARG A 192 -12.72 8.44 -3.44
C ARG A 192 -13.23 9.38 -4.53
N GLN A 193 -14.34 9.03 -5.15
CA GLN A 193 -15.03 9.85 -6.14
C GLN A 193 -16.53 9.81 -5.90
N GLU A 194 -17.18 10.98 -5.91
CA GLU A 194 -18.64 11.11 -5.76
C GLU A 194 -19.19 10.38 -4.53
N GLY A 195 -18.45 10.40 -3.42
CA GLY A 195 -18.84 9.76 -2.17
C GLY A 195 -18.75 8.23 -2.16
N ARG A 196 -18.20 7.62 -3.21
CA ARG A 196 -17.91 6.19 -3.33
C ARG A 196 -16.42 5.93 -3.28
N PHE A 197 -16.05 4.69 -2.94
CA PHE A 197 -14.67 4.24 -2.83
C PHE A 197 -14.41 3.15 -3.87
N PHE A 198 -13.31 3.27 -4.59
CA PHE A 198 -12.95 2.38 -5.67
C PHE A 198 -11.53 1.87 -5.47
N LYS A 199 -11.33 0.57 -5.65
CA LYS A 199 -10.00 -0.02 -5.76
C LYS A 199 -9.48 0.34 -7.15
N VAL A 200 -8.45 1.17 -7.20
CA VAL A 200 -7.93 1.72 -8.47
C VAL A 200 -6.56 1.19 -8.84
N LEU A 201 -5.76 0.74 -7.86
CA LEU A 201 -4.45 0.17 -8.08
C LEU A 201 -4.26 -1.06 -7.21
N ASP A 202 -3.83 -2.16 -7.82
CA ASP A 202 -3.41 -3.38 -7.11
C ASP A 202 -1.91 -3.56 -7.24
N LEU A 203 -1.19 -3.18 -6.17
CA LEU A 203 0.25 -3.32 -5.99
C LEU A 203 0.54 -4.35 -4.89
N SER A 204 -0.30 -5.39 -4.77
CA SER A 204 0.01 -6.57 -3.94
C SER A 204 1.32 -7.25 -4.39
N GLU A 205 1.71 -7.02 -5.64
CA GLU A 205 3.05 -7.26 -6.18
C GLU A 205 3.68 -5.91 -6.60
N PRO A 206 4.38 -5.19 -5.70
CA PRO A 206 4.85 -3.82 -5.97
C PRO A 206 5.75 -3.68 -7.20
N ARG A 207 6.47 -4.75 -7.58
CA ARG A 207 7.37 -4.77 -8.75
C ARG A 207 6.63 -4.57 -10.08
N ARG A 208 5.30 -4.78 -10.11
CA ARG A 208 4.48 -4.52 -11.30
C ARG A 208 4.55 -3.06 -11.78
N LEU A 209 4.90 -2.11 -10.90
CA LEU A 209 5.14 -0.71 -11.26
C LEU A 209 6.18 -0.52 -12.37
N PHE A 210 7.08 -1.49 -12.55
CA PHE A 210 8.18 -1.42 -13.53
C PHE A 210 8.00 -2.36 -14.72
N HIS A 211 6.88 -3.06 -14.80
CA HIS A 211 6.54 -3.82 -15.99
C HIS A 211 6.09 -2.88 -17.11
N GLU A 212 6.08 -3.38 -18.34
CA GLU A 212 5.49 -2.62 -19.45
C GLU A 212 4.02 -2.26 -19.14
N PRO A 213 3.59 -1.05 -19.51
CA PRO A 213 2.19 -0.66 -19.42
C PRO A 213 1.29 -1.61 -20.22
N ASP A 214 0.05 -1.79 -19.74
CA ASP A 214 -0.99 -2.51 -20.48
C ASP A 214 -1.21 -1.85 -21.86
N GLU A 215 -1.36 -2.65 -22.92
CA GLU A 215 -1.65 -2.19 -24.28
C GLU A 215 -2.90 -1.33 -24.35
N ALA A 216 -3.85 -1.53 -23.42
CA ALA A 216 -5.07 -0.72 -23.33
C ALA A 216 -4.83 0.70 -22.83
N THR A 217 -3.66 1.01 -22.26
CA THR A 217 -3.33 2.36 -21.76
C THR A 217 -2.42 3.08 -22.74
N GLU A 218 -2.88 4.19 -23.29
CA GLU A 218 -2.08 5.03 -24.18
C GLU A 218 -0.96 5.77 -23.43
N PRO A 219 0.16 6.12 -24.11
CA PRO A 219 1.21 6.95 -23.53
C PRO A 219 0.72 8.37 -23.20
N PRO A 220 1.33 9.05 -22.22
CA PRO A 220 1.01 10.43 -21.89
C PRO A 220 1.46 11.37 -23.02
N LYS A 221 0.77 12.51 -23.13
CA LYS A 221 1.26 13.60 -23.98
C LYS A 221 2.53 14.20 -23.37
N ARG A 222 3.59 14.29 -24.17
CA ARG A 222 4.85 14.96 -23.81
C ARG A 222 4.76 16.46 -24.12
N VAL A 223 5.29 17.29 -23.24
CA VAL A 223 5.47 18.74 -23.49
C VAL A 223 6.87 19.15 -23.04
N PRO A 224 7.76 19.64 -23.92
CA PRO A 224 7.62 19.66 -25.38
C PRO A 224 7.49 18.23 -25.94
N GLU A 225 6.94 18.10 -27.16
CA GLU A 225 6.79 16.79 -27.82
C GLU A 225 8.14 16.14 -28.13
N ASP A 226 9.13 16.96 -28.50
CA ASP A 226 10.50 16.52 -28.77
C ASP A 226 11.45 16.80 -27.58
N TRP A 227 11.84 15.72 -26.91
CA TRP A 227 12.81 15.73 -25.82
C TRP A 227 14.27 15.74 -26.27
N ALA A 228 14.57 15.69 -27.56
CA ALA A 228 15.93 15.87 -28.07
C ALA A 228 16.47 17.28 -27.73
N SER A 229 15.58 18.27 -27.66
CA SER A 229 15.87 19.64 -27.21
C SER A 229 16.24 19.73 -25.73
N LEU A 230 15.85 18.74 -24.91
CA LEU A 230 16.14 18.67 -23.48
C LEU A 230 17.48 17.95 -23.26
N THR A 231 18.55 18.74 -23.27
CA THR A 231 19.93 18.27 -23.01
C THR A 231 20.18 18.08 -21.52
N GLU A 232 21.27 17.39 -21.18
CA GLU A 232 21.74 17.28 -19.79
C GLU A 232 21.93 18.66 -19.16
N GLY A 233 21.60 18.76 -17.87
CA GLY A 233 21.63 20.04 -17.16
C GLY A 233 21.57 19.90 -15.65
N GLU A 234 21.59 21.04 -14.96
CA GLU A 234 21.57 21.06 -13.50
C GLU A 234 20.18 20.72 -12.96
N LYS A 235 19.14 21.38 -13.46
CA LYS A 235 17.78 21.33 -12.90
C LYS A 235 16.70 21.10 -13.94
N LEU A 236 15.78 20.20 -13.62
CA LEU A 236 14.55 19.92 -14.36
C LEU A 236 13.33 20.23 -13.50
N ILE A 237 12.37 20.95 -14.05
CA ILE A 237 11.01 21.06 -13.52
C ILE A 237 10.14 20.10 -14.34
N LEU A 238 9.73 19.00 -13.72
CA LEU A 238 8.94 17.96 -14.35
C LEU A 238 7.49 18.01 -13.83
N HIS A 239 6.56 18.23 -14.76
CA HIS A 239 5.13 18.21 -14.47
C HIS A 239 4.53 16.84 -14.81
N LEU A 240 3.92 16.17 -13.83
CA LEU A 240 3.19 14.90 -14.03
C LEU A 240 1.70 15.13 -13.79
N GLY A 241 0.89 15.01 -14.84
CA GLY A 241 -0.52 15.40 -14.82
C GLY A 241 -1.46 14.29 -15.27
N ILE A 242 -2.49 14.04 -14.47
CA ILE A 242 -3.72 13.34 -14.86
C ILE A 242 -4.89 14.19 -14.36
N THR A 243 -5.35 15.11 -15.21
CA THR A 243 -6.32 16.14 -14.81
C THR A 243 -7.06 16.72 -16.01
N ASP A 244 -8.35 16.97 -15.84
CA ASP A 244 -9.22 17.76 -16.71
C ASP A 244 -9.71 19.05 -16.04
N ARG A 245 -9.31 19.30 -14.79
CA ARG A 245 -9.92 20.33 -13.93
C ARG A 245 -9.37 21.73 -14.15
N HIS A 246 -8.14 21.83 -14.64
CA HIS A 246 -7.41 23.07 -14.81
C HIS A 246 -6.38 22.93 -15.93
N SER A 247 -5.91 24.06 -16.43
CA SER A 247 -4.80 24.11 -17.39
C SER A 247 -3.56 23.43 -16.78
N PHE A 248 -2.99 22.45 -17.48
CA PHE A 248 -1.80 21.76 -17.03
C PHE A 248 -0.99 21.31 -18.27
N PRO A 249 0.35 21.52 -18.31
CA PRO A 249 1.22 22.04 -17.26
C PRO A 249 1.22 23.58 -17.17
N GLU A 250 1.55 24.13 -16.00
CA GLU A 250 1.73 25.57 -15.78
C GLU A 250 3.19 25.89 -15.42
N PHE A 251 4.10 25.80 -16.40
CA PHE A 251 5.53 25.96 -16.15
C PHE A 251 5.88 27.28 -15.45
N SER A 252 5.29 28.39 -15.90
CA SER A 252 5.54 29.73 -15.34
C SER A 252 5.11 29.90 -13.88
N ALA A 253 4.32 28.97 -13.32
CA ALA A 253 3.96 28.96 -11.92
C ALA A 253 5.12 28.51 -11.01
N HIS A 254 6.16 27.88 -11.56
CA HIS A 254 7.36 27.51 -10.80
C HIS A 254 8.37 28.68 -10.74
N PRO A 255 8.95 29.02 -9.58
CA PRO A 255 9.86 30.17 -9.44
C PRO A 255 11.10 30.09 -10.35
N ASP A 256 11.61 28.87 -10.58
CA ASP A 256 12.82 28.64 -11.39
C ASP A 256 12.54 28.36 -12.88
N PHE A 257 11.32 28.56 -13.38
CA PHE A 257 10.94 28.18 -14.74
C PHE A 257 11.87 28.73 -15.83
N GLN A 258 12.39 29.95 -15.67
CA GLN A 258 13.27 30.58 -16.65
C GLN A 258 14.70 30.00 -16.67
N ASN A 259 15.13 29.39 -15.56
CA ASN A 259 16.52 28.96 -15.35
C ASN A 259 16.69 27.44 -15.35
N ALA A 260 15.59 26.68 -15.41
CA ALA A 260 15.59 25.23 -15.42
C ALA A 260 15.00 24.68 -16.73
N ALA A 261 15.35 23.44 -17.07
CA ALA A 261 14.65 22.72 -18.13
C ALA A 261 13.20 22.45 -17.67
N ASN A 262 12.24 22.53 -18.59
CA ASN A 262 10.83 22.31 -18.29
C ASN A 262 10.30 21.18 -19.16
N ALA A 263 9.67 20.19 -18.54
CA ALA A 263 9.01 19.11 -19.24
C ALA A 263 7.72 18.70 -18.54
N ALA A 264 6.78 18.11 -19.28
CA ALA A 264 5.57 17.54 -18.74
C ALA A 264 5.18 16.24 -19.41
N LEU A 265 4.49 15.40 -18.64
CA LEU A 265 3.77 14.21 -19.05
C LEU A 265 2.32 14.35 -18.61
N VAL A 266 1.40 14.40 -19.57
CA VAL A 266 0.02 14.82 -19.32
C VAL A 266 -1.00 13.85 -19.91
N TYR A 267 -1.94 13.45 -19.07
CA TYR A 267 -3.22 12.88 -19.46
C TYR A 267 -4.32 13.94 -19.21
N PRO A 268 -4.82 14.61 -20.27
CA PRO A 268 -5.72 15.75 -20.15
C PRO A 268 -7.19 15.32 -19.94
N PHE A 269 -7.41 14.35 -19.05
CA PHE A 269 -8.73 13.78 -18.74
C PHE A 269 -8.78 13.28 -17.29
N ALA A 270 -9.99 13.17 -16.73
CA ALA A 270 -10.21 12.44 -15.50
C ALA A 270 -10.24 10.92 -15.76
N LEU A 271 -9.62 10.14 -14.87
CA LEU A 271 -9.68 8.68 -14.93
C LEU A 271 -11.04 8.17 -14.44
N ASP A 272 -11.59 7.17 -15.13
CA ASP A 272 -12.73 6.41 -14.61
C ASP A 272 -12.23 5.51 -13.45
N PRO A 273 -12.75 5.68 -12.22
CA PRO A 273 -12.29 4.93 -11.05
C PRO A 273 -12.70 3.45 -11.06
N LYS A 274 -13.51 3.01 -12.02
CA LYS A 274 -13.83 1.59 -12.22
C LYS A 274 -12.72 0.82 -12.94
N TRP A 275 -11.78 1.52 -13.57
CA TRP A 275 -10.69 0.92 -14.33
C TRP A 275 -9.43 0.80 -13.47
N ASN A 276 -8.54 -0.10 -13.88
CA ASN A 276 -7.22 -0.21 -13.27
C ASN A 276 -6.33 0.95 -13.72
N TRP A 277 -5.77 1.68 -12.77
CA TRP A 277 -4.96 2.86 -13.06
C TRP A 277 -3.46 2.55 -13.20
N LEU A 278 -3.04 1.29 -13.09
CA LEU A 278 -1.63 0.90 -13.07
C LEU A 278 -0.89 1.31 -14.34
N GLY A 279 -1.52 1.14 -15.52
CA GLY A 279 -0.92 1.49 -16.81
C GLY A 279 -0.47 2.96 -16.88
N TYR A 280 -1.27 3.88 -16.33
CA TYR A 280 -0.94 5.30 -16.31
C TYR A 280 0.28 5.59 -15.44
N VAL A 281 0.40 4.94 -14.28
CA VAL A 281 1.56 5.09 -13.40
C VAL A 281 2.82 4.52 -14.07
N GLN A 282 2.71 3.36 -14.70
CA GLN A 282 3.82 2.71 -15.42
C GLN A 282 4.33 3.60 -16.55
N TRP A 283 3.42 4.15 -17.36
CA TRP A 283 3.76 5.08 -18.43
C TRP A 283 4.44 6.35 -17.91
N LEU A 284 3.85 7.03 -16.93
CA LEU A 284 4.43 8.24 -16.34
C LEU A 284 5.83 7.98 -15.78
N TYR A 285 6.03 6.85 -15.09
CA TYR A 285 7.34 6.47 -14.58
C TYR A 285 8.35 6.18 -15.70
N ARG A 286 7.96 5.37 -16.69
CA ARG A 286 8.83 4.95 -17.81
C ARG A 286 9.38 6.15 -18.54
N GLU A 287 8.48 7.05 -18.92
CA GLU A 287 8.77 8.26 -19.66
C GLU A 287 9.59 9.24 -18.82
N ALA A 288 9.20 9.48 -17.56
CA ALA A 288 9.95 10.37 -16.67
C ALA A 288 11.39 9.89 -16.46
N LYS A 289 11.62 8.57 -16.38
CA LYS A 289 12.95 7.98 -16.12
C LYS A 289 13.99 8.42 -17.15
N GLU A 290 13.60 8.57 -18.41
CA GLU A 290 14.50 9.06 -19.49
C GLU A 290 15.02 10.46 -19.19
N LEU A 291 14.15 11.34 -18.70
CA LEU A 291 14.53 12.71 -18.31
C LEU A 291 15.29 12.73 -17.00
N LEU A 292 14.84 11.95 -16.00
CA LEU A 292 15.50 11.89 -14.69
C LEU A 292 16.99 11.56 -14.84
N GLY A 293 17.40 10.73 -15.81
CA GLY A 293 18.81 10.41 -16.06
C GLY A 293 19.69 11.62 -16.43
N LYS A 294 19.11 12.66 -17.03
CA LYS A 294 19.84 13.80 -17.62
C LYS A 294 20.11 14.96 -16.67
N TYR A 295 19.43 15.01 -15.52
CA TYR A 295 19.47 16.17 -14.62
C TYR A 295 19.95 15.83 -13.20
N GLN A 296 20.65 16.76 -12.56
CA GLN A 296 21.17 16.57 -11.21
C GLN A 296 20.11 16.79 -10.13
N GLN A 297 19.17 17.70 -10.36
CA GLN A 297 18.06 18.03 -9.48
C GLN A 297 16.74 18.03 -10.26
N VAL A 298 15.67 17.55 -9.62
CA VAL A 298 14.36 17.46 -10.26
C VAL A 298 13.27 17.96 -9.31
N ASP A 299 12.60 19.04 -9.69
CA ASP A 299 11.41 19.54 -9.01
C ASP A 299 10.18 18.93 -9.69
N LEU A 300 9.42 18.13 -8.94
CA LEU A 300 8.30 17.36 -9.43
C LEU A 300 6.98 18.04 -9.06
N CYS A 301 6.28 18.54 -10.06
CA CYS A 301 4.97 19.19 -9.94
C CYS A 301 3.87 18.20 -10.33
N ILE A 302 3.02 17.79 -9.38
CA ILE A 302 2.04 16.71 -9.60
C ILE A 302 0.62 17.26 -9.57
N ALA A 303 -0.16 16.96 -10.59
CA ALA A 303 -1.61 17.17 -10.60
C ALA A 303 -2.31 15.85 -10.95
N SER A 304 -2.70 15.07 -9.93
CA SER A 304 -3.36 13.77 -10.13
C SER A 304 -4.18 13.38 -8.89
N PRO A 305 -5.01 12.32 -8.96
CA PRO A 305 -5.58 11.72 -7.76
C PRO A 305 -4.49 11.27 -6.76
N SER A 306 -4.72 11.42 -5.45
CA SER A 306 -3.73 11.05 -4.42
C SER A 306 -3.22 9.62 -4.51
N ALA A 307 -4.04 8.67 -4.99
CA ALA A 307 -3.62 7.28 -5.23
C ALA A 307 -2.55 7.16 -6.34
N ILE A 308 -2.65 7.96 -7.40
CA ILE A 308 -1.61 8.03 -8.45
C ILE A 308 -0.34 8.61 -7.87
N ALA A 309 -0.42 9.72 -7.13
CA ALA A 309 0.73 10.34 -6.48
C ALA A 309 1.44 9.36 -5.52
N PHE A 310 0.69 8.56 -4.76
CA PHE A 310 1.25 7.52 -3.90
C PHE A 310 2.04 6.47 -4.70
N ALA A 311 1.44 5.95 -5.77
CA ALA A 311 2.09 4.92 -6.59
C ALA A 311 3.32 5.46 -7.35
N LEU A 312 3.28 6.72 -7.82
CA LEU A 312 4.45 7.39 -8.37
C LEU A 312 5.55 7.53 -7.31
N GLY A 313 5.19 7.89 -6.08
CA GLY A 313 6.10 7.89 -4.94
C GLY A 313 6.80 6.55 -4.77
N MET A 314 6.03 5.44 -4.75
CA MET A 314 6.60 4.09 -4.68
C MET A 314 7.62 3.83 -5.80
N ALA A 315 7.26 4.20 -7.04
CA ALA A 315 8.10 4.00 -8.22
C ALA A 315 9.41 4.82 -8.18
N PHE A 316 9.34 6.07 -7.69
CA PHE A 316 10.49 6.97 -7.57
C PHE A 316 11.23 6.91 -6.23
N SER A 317 10.89 5.95 -5.37
CA SER A 317 11.43 5.82 -4.00
C SER A 317 12.96 5.83 -3.88
N ARG A 318 13.70 5.51 -4.95
CA ARG A 318 15.17 5.47 -5.00
C ARG A 318 15.81 6.61 -5.80
N THR A 319 15.13 7.74 -5.92
CA THR A 319 15.61 8.91 -6.68
C THR A 319 15.75 10.12 -5.77
N PRO A 320 16.82 10.20 -4.94
CA PRO A 320 16.96 11.20 -3.88
C PRO A 320 17.06 12.66 -4.39
N LYS A 321 17.32 12.85 -5.68
CA LYS A 321 17.36 14.16 -6.35
C LYS A 321 15.99 14.75 -6.67
N ILE A 322 14.90 14.03 -6.38
CA ILE A 322 13.54 14.53 -6.57
C ILE A 322 13.11 15.34 -5.34
N THR A 323 12.62 16.55 -5.60
CA THR A 323 11.87 17.37 -4.64
C THR A 323 10.45 17.53 -5.15
N VAL A 324 9.46 17.15 -4.37
CA VAL A 324 8.04 17.28 -4.72
C VAL A 324 7.56 18.69 -4.38
N CYS A 325 6.81 19.28 -5.30
CA CYS A 325 6.23 20.61 -5.15
C CYS A 325 4.76 20.53 -4.72
N ASP A 326 4.33 21.53 -3.96
CA ASP A 326 2.92 21.84 -3.70
C ASP A 326 2.49 23.06 -4.52
N TYR A 327 1.24 23.09 -4.96
CA TYR A 327 0.69 24.26 -5.67
C TYR A 327 -0.07 25.15 -4.68
N GLN A 328 0.50 26.31 -4.36
CA GLN A 328 0.04 27.24 -3.34
C GLN A 328 -0.13 28.62 -3.96
N ASP A 329 -1.31 29.23 -3.81
CA ASP A 329 -1.60 30.61 -4.21
C ASP A 329 -1.13 30.96 -5.64
N GLY A 330 -1.33 30.02 -6.58
CA GLY A 330 -0.97 30.18 -7.99
C GLY A 330 0.49 29.90 -8.34
N LYS A 331 1.28 29.31 -7.41
CA LYS A 331 2.70 28.99 -7.62
C LYS A 331 3.04 27.60 -7.12
N TYR A 332 4.02 26.97 -7.78
CA TYR A 332 4.65 25.77 -7.25
C TYR A 332 5.72 26.13 -6.23
N VAL A 333 5.67 25.48 -5.07
CA VAL A 333 6.65 25.60 -4.00
C VAL A 333 7.26 24.22 -3.76
N PRO A 334 8.59 24.04 -3.85
CA PRO A 334 9.23 22.78 -3.47
C PRO A 334 9.08 22.54 -1.96
N VAL A 335 8.43 21.45 -1.56
CA VAL A 335 8.05 21.21 -0.15
C VAL A 335 8.65 19.96 0.47
N PHE A 336 9.01 18.94 -0.32
CA PHE A 336 9.52 17.68 0.24
C PHE A 336 10.58 17.03 -0.65
N SER A 337 11.80 16.88 -0.13
CA SER A 337 12.90 16.19 -0.82
C SER A 337 12.92 14.70 -0.49
N LEU A 338 13.03 13.84 -1.51
CA LEU A 338 13.22 12.40 -1.31
C LEU A 338 14.56 12.05 -0.65
N SER A 339 15.55 12.94 -0.68
CA SER A 339 16.79 12.76 0.07
C SER A 339 16.56 12.61 1.59
N GLU A 340 15.44 13.14 2.12
CA GLU A 340 15.06 12.96 3.52
C GLU A 340 14.72 11.50 3.87
N ILE A 341 14.16 10.74 2.92
CA ILE A 341 13.80 9.33 3.12
C ILE A 341 15.05 8.45 3.16
N GLU A 342 16.06 8.74 2.32
CA GLU A 342 17.30 7.97 2.27
C GLU A 342 18.16 8.13 3.55
N LYS A 343 17.96 9.20 4.34
CA LYS A 343 18.62 9.37 5.65
C LYS A 343 18.18 8.31 6.66
N ARG A 344 16.94 7.82 6.56
CA ARG A 344 16.38 6.77 7.41
C ARG A 344 15.30 6.04 6.64
N LEU A 345 15.65 4.89 6.09
CA LEU A 345 14.76 4.04 5.34
C LEU A 345 13.63 3.51 6.25
N PRO A 346 12.38 3.98 6.10
CA PRO A 346 11.29 3.46 6.89
C PRO A 346 10.96 2.02 6.47
N PHE A 347 10.37 1.25 7.38
CA PHE A 347 9.93 -0.13 7.14
C PHE A 347 11.04 -1.18 6.90
N ASP A 348 12.31 -0.81 7.09
CA ASP A 348 13.45 -1.73 7.12
C ASP A 348 13.43 -2.66 8.35
#